data_AF-A0A397CE78-F1
#
_entry.id   AF-A0A397CE78-F1
#
_cell.length_a   1.000
_cell.length_b   1.000
_cell.length_c   1.000
_cell.angle_alpha   90.00
_cell.angle_beta   90.00
_cell.angle_gamma   90.00
#
_symmetry.space_group_name_H-M   'P 1'
#
loop_
_entity.id
_entity.type
_entity.pdbx_description
1 polymer ?
#
loop_
_entity_poly.entity_id
_entity_poly.type
_entity_poly.pdbx_seq_one_letter_code
_entity_poly.pdbx_strand_id
1 'polypeptide(L)'
;MVSLTKALAVLGLITVGQAQIPAFFEDVEQLESICNTDESQNNVCYKDSEPAKVSKSKAIARLRLNYIGSWCTGWLFGSEGHLMTNHHCINSADAAAFTRVEFDAVTPGCQDSSSRGSHPGKIAAENVTVIFSDRALDFALVKVNLIDEFDLTPYGYLQASDQTVKVNDTAYVMGHPNGRPRRIAMVKDGAPTGRITTTNYTEAKPSLCLNVDRLGHNLDTEKGSSGTPLLSATTNLVIGLHNCGGCKAATTAYGANYAIKMTYIINLLLPSKCSLIEDNTDYAGFDVASTSRVNAADCCADCDGIPGCKLFVWSYFNGGTCWLKSQVGIKVTSVGVKSAVLTSPVTTSPPPPTPSPSLCLPAEANYDFPGNDISYVSSRQFKDCCAVCTNTPGCNFYVWTDYNSGTCWLKSNQGSDKVLSFGSRAAFAPGGGVASTCSPVEVNTDYAGEDIAGVA
;
A
#
# COMPACT_ATOMS: atom_id res chain seq x y z
N MET A 1 -61.62 -31.19 37.09
CA MET A 1 -62.16 -32.26 36.22
C MET A 1 -62.38 -31.68 34.83
N VAL A 2 -61.98 -32.41 33.78
CA VAL A 2 -62.75 -32.75 32.56
C VAL A 2 -63.90 -31.78 32.14
N SER A 3 -64.07 -31.32 30.89
CA SER A 3 -63.28 -31.46 29.65
C SER A 3 -63.90 -30.65 28.47
N LEU A 4 -63.08 -30.38 27.45
CA LEU A 4 -63.36 -30.18 26.00
C LEU A 4 -64.49 -29.25 25.50
N THR A 5 -64.10 -28.24 24.71
CA THR A 5 -64.31 -28.09 23.23
C THR A 5 -63.86 -26.66 22.82
N LYS A 6 -63.50 -26.27 21.58
CA LYS A 6 -63.19 -26.89 20.27
C LYS A 6 -62.40 -25.84 19.42
N ALA A 7 -61.64 -26.10 18.35
CA ALA A 7 -60.70 -27.18 18.00
C ALA A 7 -60.13 -26.90 16.58
N LEU A 8 -58.80 -26.70 16.38
CA LEU A 8 -58.17 -26.71 15.04
C LEU A 8 -56.67 -27.06 15.10
N ALA A 9 -56.25 -28.11 14.39
CA ALA A 9 -54.85 -28.46 14.21
C ALA A 9 -54.32 -27.80 12.93
N VAL A 10 -53.27 -26.97 13.05
CA VAL A 10 -52.50 -26.49 11.89
C VAL A 10 -51.25 -27.38 11.79
N LEU A 11 -51.13 -28.13 10.70
CA LEU A 11 -49.91 -28.85 10.38
C LEU A 11 -48.83 -27.84 9.99
N GLY A 12 -47.95 -27.50 10.93
CA GLY A 12 -46.66 -26.92 10.61
C GLY A 12 -45.75 -28.00 10.01
N LEU A 13 -45.71 -28.11 8.69
CA LEU A 13 -44.65 -28.88 8.04
C LEU A 13 -43.31 -28.18 8.32
N ILE A 14 -42.53 -28.71 9.26
CA ILE A 14 -41.10 -28.43 9.31
C ILE A 14 -40.46 -29.25 8.18
N THR A 15 -40.55 -28.72 6.96
CA THR A 15 -39.64 -29.15 5.91
C THR A 15 -38.23 -28.73 6.33
N VAL A 16 -37.46 -29.67 6.85
CA VAL A 16 -36.00 -29.54 6.93
C VAL A 16 -35.50 -29.55 5.49
N GLY A 17 -35.58 -28.39 4.85
CA GLY A 17 -34.95 -28.16 3.57
C GLY A 17 -33.46 -28.28 3.79
N GLN A 18 -32.90 -29.45 3.48
CA GLN A 18 -31.50 -29.51 3.12
C GLN A 18 -31.34 -28.55 1.95
N ALA A 19 -30.73 -27.39 2.22
CA ALA A 19 -30.24 -26.51 1.19
C ALA A 19 -29.11 -27.27 0.48
N GLN A 20 -29.51 -28.11 -0.46
CA GLN A 20 -28.63 -28.88 -1.32
C GLN A 20 -27.91 -27.86 -2.18
N ILE A 21 -26.74 -27.42 -1.69
CA ILE A 21 -25.86 -26.48 -2.37
C ILE A 21 -25.67 -27.02 -3.78
N PRO A 22 -26.09 -26.30 -4.83
CA PRO A 22 -25.97 -26.82 -6.19
C PRO A 22 -24.49 -27.07 -6.47
N ALA A 23 -24.17 -28.25 -7.01
CA ALA A 23 -22.81 -28.66 -7.29
C ALA A 23 -22.24 -27.87 -8.49
N PHE A 24 -21.94 -26.59 -8.29
CA PHE A 24 -21.16 -25.74 -9.20
C PHE A 24 -19.65 -26.06 -9.10
N PHE A 25 -19.30 -27.34 -9.04
CA PHE A 25 -17.96 -27.81 -8.68
C PHE A 25 -17.32 -28.80 -9.67
N GLU A 26 -17.85 -28.91 -10.89
CA GLU A 26 -17.26 -29.75 -11.96
C GLU A 26 -16.28 -28.99 -12.89
N ASP A 27 -16.30 -27.65 -12.93
CA ASP A 27 -15.39 -26.84 -13.80
C ASP A 27 -14.10 -26.33 -13.10
N VAL A 28 -13.81 -26.79 -11.88
CA VAL A 28 -12.66 -26.29 -11.09
C VAL A 28 -11.30 -26.89 -11.54
N GLU A 29 -11.31 -27.89 -12.42
CA GLU A 29 -10.07 -28.51 -12.94
C GLU A 29 -9.25 -27.63 -13.89
N GLN A 30 -9.83 -26.56 -14.46
CA GLN A 30 -9.12 -25.71 -15.44
C GLN A 30 -8.38 -24.50 -14.84
N LEU A 31 -8.41 -24.30 -13.51
CA LEU A 31 -7.90 -23.06 -12.91
C LEU A 31 -6.39 -22.99 -12.68
N GLU A 32 -5.66 -24.12 -12.71
CA GLU A 32 -4.20 -24.19 -12.63
C GLU A 32 -3.77 -25.49 -13.33
N SER A 33 -2.78 -25.45 -14.22
CA SER A 33 -2.60 -26.53 -15.21
C SER A 33 -1.15 -26.94 -15.45
N ILE A 34 -0.90 -28.25 -15.40
CA ILE A 34 0.29 -28.85 -16.00
C ILE A 34 0.13 -28.76 -17.51
N CYS A 35 1.11 -28.19 -18.18
CA CYS A 35 1.11 -27.96 -19.61
C CYS A 35 1.78 -29.16 -20.28
N ASN A 36 0.99 -30.23 -20.50
CA ASN A 36 1.41 -31.57 -20.93
C ASN A 36 1.91 -32.46 -19.77
N THR A 37 3.22 -32.62 -19.60
CA THR A 37 3.86 -33.39 -18.51
C THR A 37 4.44 -32.47 -17.44
N ASP A 38 4.36 -32.87 -16.16
CA ASP A 38 4.95 -32.09 -15.06
C ASP A 38 6.49 -32.13 -15.14
N GLU A 39 7.08 -31.05 -15.63
CA GLU A 39 8.54 -30.86 -15.69
C GLU A 39 9.08 -30.10 -14.46
N SER A 40 8.23 -29.79 -13.48
CA SER A 40 8.70 -29.31 -12.18
C SER A 40 9.49 -30.38 -11.45
N GLN A 41 10.46 -29.97 -10.64
CA GLN A 41 11.25 -30.89 -9.82
C GLN A 41 11.26 -30.44 -8.37
N ASN A 42 11.53 -31.39 -7.47
CA ASN A 42 11.72 -31.10 -6.05
C ASN A 42 12.85 -30.08 -5.87
N ASN A 43 12.68 -29.11 -4.97
CA ASN A 43 13.62 -28.00 -4.76
C ASN A 43 15.10 -28.45 -4.65
N VAL A 44 15.35 -29.58 -4.00
CA VAL A 44 16.71 -30.12 -3.78
C VAL A 44 17.40 -30.63 -5.05
N CYS A 45 16.67 -30.91 -6.15
CA CYS A 45 17.25 -31.26 -7.45
C CYS A 45 18.15 -30.13 -8.02
N TYR A 46 17.84 -28.90 -7.65
CA TYR A 46 18.50 -27.69 -8.15
C TYR A 46 19.61 -27.16 -7.23
N LYS A 47 19.93 -27.87 -6.13
CA LYS A 47 20.85 -27.38 -5.10
C LYS A 47 22.27 -27.10 -5.62
N ASP A 48 22.75 -27.92 -6.57
CA ASP A 48 24.12 -27.86 -7.09
C ASP A 48 24.20 -27.06 -8.40
N SER A 49 23.16 -27.12 -9.23
CA SER A 49 23.08 -26.42 -10.52
C SER A 49 22.59 -24.98 -10.41
N GLU A 50 21.74 -24.67 -9.43
CA GLU A 50 21.07 -23.37 -9.26
C GLU A 50 21.03 -22.92 -7.79
N PRO A 51 22.17 -22.91 -7.06
CA PRO A 51 22.19 -22.63 -5.62
C PRO A 51 21.58 -21.28 -5.23
N ALA A 52 21.67 -20.27 -6.11
CA ALA A 52 21.05 -18.97 -5.90
C ALA A 52 19.51 -19.03 -5.93
N LYS A 53 18.92 -19.81 -6.85
CA LYS A 53 17.47 -20.02 -6.94
C LYS A 53 16.97 -20.80 -5.72
N VAL A 54 17.68 -21.87 -5.34
CA VAL A 54 17.37 -22.69 -4.16
C VAL A 54 17.48 -21.88 -2.85
N SER A 55 18.47 -21.00 -2.74
CA SER A 55 18.60 -20.08 -1.59
C SER A 55 17.41 -19.14 -1.48
N LYS A 56 17.02 -18.47 -2.59
CA LYS A 56 15.82 -17.62 -2.63
C LYS A 56 14.51 -18.38 -2.41
N SER A 57 14.45 -19.68 -2.74
CA SER A 57 13.25 -20.50 -2.51
C SER A 57 12.81 -20.53 -1.05
N LYS A 58 13.73 -20.31 -0.10
CA LYS A 58 13.42 -20.35 1.34
C LYS A 58 12.31 -19.38 1.73
N ALA A 59 12.21 -18.23 1.07
CA ALA A 59 11.16 -17.24 1.27
C ALA A 59 9.75 -17.71 0.86
N ILE A 60 9.60 -18.85 0.19
CA ILE A 60 8.32 -19.43 -0.22
C ILE A 60 7.71 -20.25 0.93
N ALA A 61 6.46 -19.94 1.27
CA ALA A 61 5.65 -20.67 2.24
C ALA A 61 4.57 -21.54 1.57
N ARG A 62 4.31 -22.70 2.16
CA ARG A 62 3.08 -23.47 1.96
C ARG A 62 1.99 -22.86 2.84
N LEU A 63 0.86 -22.50 2.23
CA LEU A 63 -0.30 -21.97 2.94
C LEU A 63 -1.37 -23.05 3.07
N ARG A 64 -1.80 -23.32 4.29
CA ARG A 64 -2.91 -24.23 4.58
C ARG A 64 -4.15 -23.42 4.94
N LEU A 65 -5.12 -23.39 4.02
CA LEU A 65 -6.37 -22.67 4.15
C LEU A 65 -7.39 -23.56 4.89
N ASN A 66 -7.40 -23.52 6.22
CA ASN A 66 -8.22 -24.43 7.03
C ASN A 66 -9.72 -24.16 6.86
N TYR A 67 -10.13 -22.91 6.60
CA TYR A 67 -11.54 -22.53 6.45
C TYR A 67 -12.27 -23.18 5.25
N ILE A 68 -11.54 -23.55 4.19
CA ILE A 68 -12.08 -24.26 3.00
C ILE A 68 -11.40 -25.61 2.74
N GLY A 69 -10.49 -26.04 3.64
CA GLY A 69 -9.72 -27.26 3.45
C GLY A 69 -8.80 -27.25 2.22
N SER A 70 -8.41 -26.08 1.71
CA SER A 70 -7.57 -25.92 0.52
C SER A 70 -6.08 -25.67 0.85
N TRP A 71 -5.26 -25.47 -0.17
CA TRP A 71 -3.87 -25.05 -0.08
C TRP A 71 -3.61 -23.92 -1.07
N CYS A 72 -2.67 -23.05 -0.75
CA CYS A 72 -2.09 -22.05 -1.66
C CYS A 72 -0.58 -21.95 -1.42
N THR A 73 0.07 -21.13 -2.24
CA THR A 73 1.46 -20.71 -2.06
C THR A 73 1.49 -19.24 -1.61
N GLY A 74 2.47 -18.88 -0.81
CA GLY A 74 2.77 -17.49 -0.49
C GLY A 74 4.26 -17.27 -0.36
N TRP A 75 4.69 -16.02 -0.25
CA TRP A 75 6.12 -15.71 -0.17
C TRP A 75 6.42 -14.40 0.57
N LEU A 76 7.54 -14.37 1.29
CA LEU A 76 7.95 -13.19 2.08
C LEU A 76 8.32 -12.02 1.17
N PHE A 77 7.66 -10.88 1.36
CA PHE A 77 7.82 -9.64 0.61
C PHE A 77 8.40 -8.55 1.52
N GLY A 78 9.70 -8.32 1.41
CA GLY A 78 10.45 -7.45 2.33
C GLY A 78 10.76 -8.11 3.69
N SER A 79 11.54 -7.41 4.51
CA SER A 79 12.12 -7.94 5.77
C SER A 79 11.17 -7.93 6.97
N GLU A 80 9.99 -7.33 6.87
CA GLU A 80 9.09 -7.11 8.02
C GLU A 80 8.11 -8.26 8.28
N GLY A 81 8.27 -9.42 7.64
CA GLY A 81 7.32 -10.54 7.79
C GLY A 81 5.96 -10.30 7.12
N HIS A 82 5.93 -9.45 6.09
CA HIS A 82 4.83 -9.41 5.14
C HIS A 82 4.94 -10.57 4.15
N LEU A 83 3.80 -11.11 3.73
CA LEU A 83 3.69 -12.24 2.83
C LEU A 83 2.68 -11.92 1.73
N MET A 84 3.05 -12.23 0.49
CA MET A 84 2.22 -12.07 -0.70
C MET A 84 1.57 -13.41 -1.08
N THR A 85 0.29 -13.39 -1.46
CA THR A 85 -0.46 -14.53 -2.04
C THR A 85 -1.62 -14.00 -2.89
N ASN A 86 -2.52 -14.85 -3.42
CA ASN A 86 -3.70 -14.38 -4.15
C ASN A 86 -4.83 -13.88 -3.24
N HIS A 87 -5.66 -12.97 -3.76
CA HIS A 87 -6.92 -12.57 -3.11
C HIS A 87 -7.83 -13.78 -2.91
N HIS A 88 -7.98 -14.64 -3.93
CA HIS A 88 -8.82 -15.83 -3.81
C HIS A 88 -8.30 -16.87 -2.79
N CYS A 89 -7.07 -16.73 -2.29
CA CYS A 89 -6.54 -17.50 -1.17
C CYS A 89 -6.84 -16.86 0.19
N ILE A 90 -6.68 -15.53 0.31
CA ILE A 90 -6.91 -14.76 1.55
C ILE A 90 -7.52 -13.38 1.21
N ASN A 91 -8.85 -13.26 1.36
CA ASN A 91 -9.60 -12.04 1.05
C ASN A 91 -10.35 -11.41 2.23
N SER A 92 -10.32 -12.05 3.41
CA SER A 92 -11.09 -11.62 4.58
C SER A 92 -10.35 -11.89 5.88
N ALA A 93 -10.82 -11.26 6.96
CA ALA A 93 -10.33 -11.53 8.31
C ALA A 93 -10.54 -13.01 8.69
N ASP A 94 -11.65 -13.64 8.30
CA ASP A 94 -11.91 -15.06 8.56
C ASP A 94 -10.92 -15.96 7.80
N ALA A 95 -10.70 -15.69 6.50
CA ALA A 95 -9.74 -16.44 5.71
C ALA A 95 -8.32 -16.35 6.31
N ALA A 96 -7.96 -15.16 6.81
CA ALA A 96 -6.68 -14.90 7.46
C ALA A 96 -6.54 -15.55 8.84
N ALA A 97 -7.61 -15.52 9.66
CA ALA A 97 -7.68 -16.15 10.98
C ALA A 97 -7.54 -17.69 10.93
N PHE A 98 -7.86 -18.30 9.79
CA PHE A 98 -7.78 -19.75 9.57
C PHE A 98 -6.76 -20.14 8.49
N THR A 99 -5.71 -19.34 8.28
CA THR A 99 -4.60 -19.67 7.37
C THR A 99 -3.29 -19.90 8.11
N ARG A 100 -2.82 -21.14 8.06
CA ARG A 100 -1.50 -21.55 8.58
C ARG A 100 -0.41 -21.29 7.54
N VAL A 101 0.72 -20.77 8.00
CA VAL A 101 1.93 -20.49 7.20
C VAL A 101 3.04 -21.47 7.58
N GLU A 102 3.57 -22.19 6.60
CA GLU A 102 4.60 -23.22 6.77
C GLU A 102 5.78 -23.00 5.82
N PHE A 103 7.00 -22.89 6.37
CA PHE A 103 8.24 -22.81 5.60
C PHE A 103 9.00 -24.14 5.66
N ASP A 104 10.01 -24.33 4.81
CA ASP A 104 10.86 -25.53 4.74
C ASP A 104 10.11 -26.87 4.54
N ALA A 105 8.87 -26.85 4.04
CA ALA A 105 8.21 -28.05 3.53
C ALA A 105 8.89 -28.47 2.22
N VAL A 106 9.98 -29.25 2.30
CA VAL A 106 10.82 -29.69 1.16
C VAL A 106 11.15 -31.17 1.27
N THR A 107 11.45 -31.84 0.14
CA THR A 107 11.96 -33.21 0.18
C THR A 107 13.47 -33.24 0.49
N PRO A 108 13.98 -34.26 1.21
CA PRO A 108 15.42 -34.49 1.39
C PRO A 108 16.15 -34.83 0.10
N GLY A 109 15.54 -35.66 -0.75
CA GLY A 109 16.11 -36.16 -2.00
C GLY A 109 15.37 -35.66 -3.25
N CYS A 110 16.09 -35.64 -4.37
CA CYS A 110 15.57 -35.11 -5.63
C CYS A 110 14.43 -35.97 -6.19
N GLN A 111 14.55 -37.30 -6.11
CA GLN A 111 13.58 -38.26 -6.64
C GLN A 111 12.58 -38.75 -5.57
N ASP A 112 12.53 -38.10 -4.41
CA ASP A 112 11.62 -38.46 -3.33
C ASP A 112 10.17 -38.24 -3.75
N SER A 113 9.35 -39.28 -3.59
CA SER A 113 7.91 -39.20 -3.81
C SER A 113 7.27 -38.21 -2.85
N SER A 114 6.30 -37.43 -3.31
CA SER A 114 5.57 -36.50 -2.46
C SER A 114 4.07 -36.51 -2.72
N SER A 115 3.31 -36.07 -1.72
CA SER A 115 1.86 -35.99 -1.74
C SER A 115 1.41 -34.74 -0.98
N ARG A 116 0.13 -34.39 -1.11
CA ARG A 116 -0.45 -33.20 -0.48
C ARG A 116 -0.24 -33.22 1.04
N GLY A 117 0.43 -32.20 1.57
CA GLY A 117 0.75 -32.09 3.00
C GLY A 117 1.90 -33.00 3.49
N SER A 118 2.57 -33.77 2.62
CA SER A 118 3.75 -34.54 3.04
C SER A 118 4.97 -33.64 3.26
N HIS A 119 6.00 -34.19 3.90
CA HIS A 119 7.21 -33.49 4.36
C HIS A 119 6.87 -32.18 5.08
N PRO A 120 6.30 -32.26 6.30
CA PRO A 120 6.01 -31.07 7.09
C PRO A 120 7.29 -30.30 7.36
N GLY A 121 7.23 -29.00 7.15
CA GLY A 121 8.29 -28.06 7.46
C GLY A 121 8.09 -27.45 8.85
N LYS A 122 8.50 -26.18 9.00
CA LYS A 122 8.29 -25.41 10.24
C LYS A 122 7.07 -24.52 10.10
N ILE A 123 6.14 -24.64 11.05
CA ILE A 123 4.97 -23.75 11.14
C ILE A 123 5.42 -22.41 11.72
N ALA A 124 5.26 -21.34 10.96
CA ALA A 124 5.56 -19.98 11.39
C ALA A 124 4.37 -19.29 12.06
N ALA A 125 3.16 -19.62 11.60
CA ALA A 125 1.92 -19.04 12.10
C ALA A 125 0.72 -19.97 11.85
N GLU A 126 -0.29 -19.90 12.72
CA GLU A 126 -1.60 -20.55 12.53
C GLU A 126 -2.65 -19.58 11.96
N ASN A 127 -2.35 -18.28 11.92
CA ASN A 127 -3.17 -17.23 11.35
C ASN A 127 -2.29 -16.10 10.78
N VAL A 128 -2.89 -15.23 9.98
CA VAL A 128 -2.26 -14.01 9.45
C VAL A 128 -3.20 -12.82 9.62
N THR A 129 -2.70 -11.60 9.41
CA THR A 129 -3.51 -10.38 9.39
C THR A 129 -3.55 -9.84 7.96
N VAL A 130 -4.73 -9.57 7.39
CA VAL A 130 -4.82 -8.90 6.08
C VAL A 130 -4.37 -7.45 6.22
N ILE A 131 -3.35 -7.05 5.45
CA ILE A 131 -2.93 -5.65 5.32
C ILE A 131 -3.64 -5.01 4.13
N PHE A 132 -3.68 -5.73 3.00
CA PHE A 132 -4.36 -5.30 1.79
C PHE A 132 -4.80 -6.51 0.96
N SER A 133 -5.90 -6.40 0.23
CA SER A 133 -6.38 -7.46 -0.66
C SER A 133 -7.20 -6.85 -1.80
N ASP A 134 -6.81 -7.11 -3.05
CA ASP A 134 -7.45 -6.57 -4.24
C ASP A 134 -8.02 -7.67 -5.12
N ARG A 135 -9.33 -7.58 -5.40
CA ARG A 135 -10.07 -8.57 -6.18
C ARG A 135 -9.84 -8.44 -7.69
N ALA A 136 -9.44 -7.29 -8.21
CA ALA A 136 -9.22 -7.08 -9.65
C ALA A 136 -7.83 -7.58 -10.07
N LEU A 137 -6.82 -7.37 -9.22
CA LEU A 137 -5.45 -7.83 -9.38
C LEU A 137 -5.16 -9.17 -8.68
N ASP A 138 -6.18 -9.85 -8.17
CA ASP A 138 -6.12 -11.15 -7.47
C ASP A 138 -4.92 -11.32 -6.52
N PHE A 139 -4.62 -10.32 -5.68
CA PHE A 139 -3.53 -10.43 -4.72
C PHE A 139 -3.95 -10.01 -3.31
N ALA A 140 -3.23 -10.56 -2.34
CA ALA A 140 -3.32 -10.21 -0.93
C ALA A 140 -1.92 -10.01 -0.37
N LEU A 141 -1.74 -8.91 0.34
CA LEU A 141 -0.62 -8.66 1.22
C LEU A 141 -1.08 -8.90 2.65
N VAL A 142 -0.44 -9.86 3.33
CA VAL A 142 -0.76 -10.21 4.72
C VAL A 142 0.47 -10.06 5.61
N LYS A 143 0.26 -9.80 6.89
CA LYS A 143 1.29 -9.87 7.93
C LYS A 143 1.24 -11.26 8.56
N VAL A 144 2.38 -11.94 8.64
CA VAL A 144 2.47 -13.23 9.33
C VAL A 144 2.42 -12.97 10.83
N ASN A 145 1.41 -13.53 11.52
CA ASN A 145 1.29 -13.43 12.97
C ASN A 145 2.13 -14.56 13.59
N LEU A 146 3.43 -14.30 13.72
CA LEU A 146 4.43 -15.30 14.13
C LEU A 146 4.07 -15.94 15.47
N ILE A 147 4.24 -17.26 15.55
CA ILE A 147 4.36 -17.97 16.81
C ILE A 147 5.59 -17.44 17.55
N ASP A 148 5.48 -17.30 18.87
CA ASP A 148 6.58 -16.82 19.73
C ASP A 148 7.90 -17.54 19.39
N GLU A 149 8.99 -16.76 19.38
CA GLU A 149 10.36 -17.20 19.05
C GLU A 149 10.60 -17.66 17.59
N PHE A 150 9.62 -17.59 16.67
CA PHE A 150 9.88 -17.93 15.26
C PHE A 150 10.69 -16.85 14.53
N ASP A 151 11.95 -17.15 14.20
CA ASP A 151 12.82 -16.27 13.44
C ASP A 151 12.62 -16.41 11.91
N LEU A 152 12.29 -15.29 11.24
CA LEU A 152 12.17 -15.21 9.78
C LEU A 152 13.52 -14.99 9.06
N THR A 153 14.58 -14.58 9.77
CA THR A 153 15.89 -14.22 9.20
C THR A 153 16.49 -15.32 8.30
N PRO A 154 16.41 -16.63 8.62
CA PRO A 154 16.98 -17.70 7.78
C PRO A 154 16.28 -17.88 6.43
N TYR A 155 15.07 -17.34 6.27
CA TYR A 155 14.24 -17.46 5.07
C TYR A 155 14.45 -16.30 4.09
N GLY A 156 14.92 -15.15 4.57
CA GLY A 156 15.07 -13.93 3.77
C GLY A 156 13.73 -13.44 3.21
N TYR A 157 13.77 -12.83 2.04
CA TYR A 157 12.59 -12.37 1.32
C TYR A 157 12.87 -12.29 -0.19
N LEU A 158 11.81 -12.22 -0.99
CA LEU A 158 11.93 -11.91 -2.42
C LEU A 158 11.68 -10.42 -2.66
N GLN A 159 12.27 -9.91 -3.74
CA GLN A 159 12.10 -8.55 -4.22
C GLN A 159 11.33 -8.57 -5.53
N ALA A 160 10.42 -7.60 -5.67
CA ALA A 160 9.63 -7.41 -6.88
C ALA A 160 10.41 -6.61 -7.93
N SER A 161 10.09 -6.84 -9.21
CA SER A 161 10.60 -6.09 -10.35
C SER A 161 9.62 -5.00 -10.75
N ASP A 162 10.09 -3.75 -10.79
CA ASP A 162 9.41 -2.61 -11.39
C ASP A 162 9.53 -2.58 -12.93
N GLN A 163 10.45 -3.37 -13.49
CA GLN A 163 10.71 -3.44 -14.93
C GLN A 163 9.62 -4.21 -15.69
N THR A 164 9.26 -3.68 -16.86
CA THR A 164 8.38 -4.36 -17.82
C THR A 164 9.04 -5.58 -18.45
N VAL A 165 8.27 -6.65 -18.64
CA VAL A 165 8.72 -7.93 -19.19
C VAL A 165 8.37 -8.04 -20.68
N LYS A 166 9.16 -8.78 -21.45
CA LYS A 166 8.98 -9.06 -22.89
C LYS A 166 8.59 -10.51 -23.15
N VAL A 167 7.96 -10.77 -24.29
CA VAL A 167 7.75 -12.13 -24.79
C VAL A 167 9.11 -12.80 -25.03
N ASN A 168 9.21 -14.09 -24.71
CA ASN A 168 10.43 -14.91 -24.68
C ASN A 168 11.45 -14.60 -23.57
N ASP A 169 11.24 -13.61 -22.70
CA ASP A 169 12.05 -13.46 -21.49
C ASP A 169 11.99 -14.74 -20.64
N THR A 170 13.14 -15.17 -20.13
CA THR A 170 13.28 -16.43 -19.39
C THR A 170 12.79 -16.28 -17.95
N ALA A 171 11.97 -17.21 -17.50
CA ALA A 171 11.32 -17.18 -16.19
C ALA A 171 11.28 -18.56 -15.53
N TYR A 172 11.03 -18.59 -14.23
CA TYR A 172 10.81 -19.80 -13.44
C TYR A 172 9.83 -19.52 -12.29
N VAL A 173 9.22 -20.57 -11.73
CA VAL A 173 8.28 -20.49 -10.60
C VAL A 173 8.72 -21.41 -9.47
N MET A 174 8.44 -21.02 -8.21
CA MET A 174 8.77 -21.79 -7.02
C MET A 174 7.58 -21.81 -6.06
N GLY A 175 6.96 -22.97 -5.84
CA GLY A 175 5.71 -23.04 -5.09
C GLY A 175 5.38 -24.42 -4.54
N HIS A 176 4.14 -24.56 -4.06
CA HIS A 176 3.61 -25.76 -3.41
C HIS A 176 2.42 -26.36 -4.20
N PRO A 177 2.64 -26.86 -5.43
CA PRO A 177 1.58 -27.43 -6.27
C PRO A 177 0.88 -28.59 -5.56
N ASN A 178 -0.45 -28.55 -5.49
CA ASN A 178 -1.29 -29.48 -4.72
C ASN A 178 -0.91 -29.59 -3.23
N GLY A 179 -0.38 -28.52 -2.62
CA GLY A 179 0.11 -28.53 -1.25
C GLY A 179 1.26 -29.52 -1.01
N ARG A 180 1.95 -29.96 -2.07
CA ARG A 180 3.15 -30.80 -1.98
C ARG A 180 4.33 -30.01 -1.38
N PRO A 181 5.43 -30.66 -1.01
CA PRO A 181 6.69 -29.98 -0.70
C PRO A 181 7.14 -29.11 -1.87
N ARG A 182 8.00 -28.11 -1.60
CA ARG A 182 8.36 -27.05 -2.54
C ARG A 182 8.97 -27.63 -3.82
N ARG A 183 8.39 -27.26 -4.96
CA ARG A 183 8.86 -27.62 -6.30
C ARG A 183 9.22 -26.35 -7.07
N ILE A 184 10.17 -26.51 -7.99
CA ILE A 184 10.61 -25.47 -8.91
C ILE A 184 10.27 -25.97 -10.32
N ALA A 185 9.41 -25.25 -11.03
CA ALA A 185 9.27 -25.42 -12.47
C ALA A 185 10.20 -24.42 -13.15
N MET A 186 11.10 -24.93 -13.97
CA MET A 186 12.12 -24.16 -14.68
C MET A 186 12.39 -24.74 -16.06
N VAL A 187 12.56 -26.07 -16.18
CA VAL A 187 12.68 -26.73 -17.49
C VAL A 187 11.31 -26.76 -18.18
N LYS A 188 11.28 -26.60 -19.52
CA LYS A 188 10.06 -26.82 -20.32
C LYS A 188 10.37 -27.28 -21.74
N ASP A 189 9.74 -28.36 -22.19
CA ASP A 189 9.88 -28.96 -23.53
C ASP A 189 11.35 -29.19 -23.92
N GLY A 190 12.18 -29.60 -22.95
CA GLY A 190 13.63 -29.78 -23.12
C GLY A 190 14.47 -28.49 -23.16
N ALA A 191 13.86 -27.31 -23.10
CA ALA A 191 14.58 -26.06 -22.89
C ALA A 191 15.01 -25.89 -21.42
N PRO A 192 16.22 -25.38 -21.13
CA PRO A 192 16.75 -25.27 -19.76
C PRO A 192 16.03 -24.23 -18.90
N THR A 193 15.18 -23.38 -19.51
CA THR A 193 14.40 -22.38 -18.80
C THR A 193 13.11 -22.06 -19.56
N GLY A 194 11.99 -22.03 -18.85
CA GLY A 194 10.70 -21.58 -19.34
C GLY A 194 10.68 -20.08 -19.64
N ARG A 195 9.59 -19.63 -20.24
CA ARG A 195 9.51 -18.31 -20.87
C ARG A 195 8.14 -17.67 -20.71
N ILE A 196 8.14 -16.36 -20.84
CA ILE A 196 6.94 -15.55 -21.05
C ILE A 196 6.41 -15.78 -22.47
N THR A 197 5.18 -16.27 -22.59
CA THR A 197 4.51 -16.59 -23.86
C THR A 197 3.68 -15.42 -24.38
N THR A 198 3.15 -14.59 -23.49
CA THR A 198 2.47 -13.32 -23.82
C THR A 198 2.66 -12.30 -22.70
N THR A 199 2.66 -11.01 -23.05
CA THR A 199 2.75 -9.88 -22.11
C THR A 199 1.45 -9.08 -22.06
N ASN A 200 0.43 -9.47 -22.81
CA ASN A 200 -0.91 -8.88 -22.78
C ASN A 200 -1.93 -9.99 -23.01
N TYR A 201 -2.52 -10.48 -21.92
CA TYR A 201 -3.60 -11.46 -21.96
C TYR A 201 -4.73 -11.02 -21.05
N THR A 202 -5.91 -10.86 -21.63
CA THR A 202 -7.15 -10.48 -20.96
C THR A 202 -8.26 -11.39 -21.50
N GLU A 203 -9.02 -12.03 -20.61
CA GLU A 203 -10.08 -12.93 -21.03
C GLU A 203 -11.28 -12.17 -21.58
N ALA A 204 -11.76 -12.58 -22.76
CA ALA A 204 -12.88 -11.92 -23.45
C ALA A 204 -14.23 -11.99 -22.70
N LYS A 205 -14.31 -12.80 -21.63
CA LYS A 205 -15.44 -12.88 -20.70
C LYS A 205 -14.90 -13.00 -19.28
N PRO A 206 -15.55 -12.42 -18.26
CA PRO A 206 -15.17 -12.66 -16.87
C PRO A 206 -15.28 -14.14 -16.51
N SER A 207 -14.18 -14.72 -16.02
CA SER A 207 -14.11 -16.06 -15.44
C SER A 207 -13.66 -15.98 -13.98
N LEU A 208 -13.45 -17.13 -13.34
CA LEU A 208 -12.81 -17.21 -12.02
C LEU A 208 -11.38 -16.61 -12.01
N CYS A 209 -10.73 -16.53 -13.18
CA CYS A 209 -9.40 -15.95 -13.36
C CYS A 209 -9.37 -14.43 -13.62
N LEU A 210 -10.56 -13.81 -13.62
CA LEU A 210 -10.81 -12.37 -13.74
C LEU A 210 -10.47 -11.76 -15.12
N ASN A 211 -11.16 -10.65 -15.39
CA ASN A 211 -10.97 -9.85 -16.61
C ASN A 211 -9.86 -8.80 -16.37
N VAL A 212 -8.62 -9.28 -16.29
CA VAL A 212 -7.42 -8.48 -16.02
C VAL A 212 -6.28 -8.88 -16.95
N ASP A 213 -5.49 -7.89 -17.36
CA ASP A 213 -4.29 -8.03 -18.19
C ASP A 213 -3.12 -8.68 -17.42
N ARG A 214 -2.66 -9.82 -17.94
CA ARG A 214 -1.71 -10.74 -17.30
C ARG A 214 -0.51 -11.06 -18.21
N LEU A 215 0.57 -11.52 -17.58
CA LEU A 215 1.62 -12.27 -18.25
C LEU A 215 1.15 -13.71 -18.47
N GLY A 216 1.46 -14.30 -19.62
CA GLY A 216 1.41 -15.74 -19.84
C GLY A 216 2.79 -16.36 -19.73
N HIS A 217 2.90 -17.55 -19.16
CA HIS A 217 4.11 -18.37 -19.07
C HIS A 217 3.82 -19.84 -19.40
N ASN A 218 4.84 -20.57 -19.85
CA ASN A 218 4.73 -22.01 -20.17
C ASN A 218 5.12 -22.96 -19.02
N LEU A 219 5.48 -22.42 -17.86
CA LEU A 219 5.91 -23.19 -16.67
C LEU A 219 4.72 -23.89 -16.01
N ASP A 220 4.90 -25.15 -15.63
CA ASP A 220 3.85 -25.99 -15.03
C ASP A 220 3.43 -25.52 -13.63
N THR A 221 2.12 -25.53 -13.38
CA THR A 221 1.50 -25.29 -12.08
C THR A 221 0.35 -26.29 -11.83
N GLU A 222 -0.10 -26.40 -10.59
CA GLU A 222 -1.27 -27.20 -10.20
C GLU A 222 -2.03 -26.50 -9.08
N LYS A 223 -3.29 -26.89 -8.85
CA LYS A 223 -4.14 -26.46 -7.73
C LYS A 223 -3.36 -26.21 -6.43
N GLY A 224 -3.33 -24.98 -5.93
CA GLY A 224 -2.54 -24.55 -4.77
C GLY A 224 -1.18 -23.94 -5.12
N SER A 225 -0.86 -23.79 -6.42
CA SER A 225 0.21 -22.89 -6.86
C SER A 225 -0.24 -21.42 -6.83
N SER A 226 -1.52 -21.14 -6.61
CA SER A 226 -2.08 -19.81 -6.36
C SER A 226 -1.19 -19.02 -5.40
N GLY A 227 -0.73 -17.85 -5.84
CA GLY A 227 0.16 -16.97 -5.08
C GLY A 227 1.65 -17.27 -5.27
N THR A 228 2.02 -18.25 -6.11
CA THR A 228 3.40 -18.56 -6.48
C THR A 228 4.04 -17.35 -7.21
N PRO A 229 5.24 -16.91 -6.82
CA PRO A 229 5.95 -15.88 -7.57
C PRO A 229 6.47 -16.46 -8.90
N LEU A 230 6.21 -15.74 -9.98
CA LEU A 230 6.89 -15.87 -11.26
C LEU A 230 8.13 -14.98 -11.23
N LEU A 231 9.31 -15.56 -11.35
CA LEU A 231 10.59 -14.85 -11.26
C LEU A 231 11.31 -14.79 -12.60
N SER A 232 11.98 -13.68 -12.87
CA SER A 232 12.96 -13.60 -13.96
C SER A 232 14.13 -14.54 -13.67
N ALA A 233 14.49 -15.40 -14.63
CA ALA A 233 15.59 -16.35 -14.46
C ALA A 233 16.98 -15.69 -14.47
N THR A 234 17.09 -14.43 -14.91
CA THR A 234 18.36 -13.69 -14.95
C THR A 234 18.59 -12.86 -13.69
N THR A 235 17.56 -12.18 -13.17
CA THR A 235 17.67 -11.30 -11.99
C THR A 235 17.18 -11.96 -10.69
N ASN A 236 16.39 -13.02 -10.80
CA ASN A 236 15.66 -13.64 -9.69
C ASN A 236 14.80 -12.63 -8.90
N LEU A 237 14.26 -11.62 -9.59
CA LEU A 237 13.23 -10.71 -9.09
C LEU A 237 11.85 -11.24 -9.51
N VAL A 238 10.84 -11.01 -8.67
CA VAL A 238 9.44 -11.39 -8.97
C VAL A 238 8.87 -10.44 -10.02
N ILE A 239 8.50 -11.01 -11.17
CA ILE A 239 7.94 -10.30 -12.33
C ILE A 239 6.42 -10.48 -12.45
N GLY A 240 5.85 -11.48 -11.78
CA GLY A 240 4.41 -11.64 -11.63
C GLY A 240 4.00 -12.55 -10.49
N LEU A 241 2.71 -12.56 -10.18
CA LEU A 241 2.08 -13.43 -9.18
C LEU A 241 1.15 -14.42 -9.90
N HIS A 242 1.47 -15.72 -9.87
CA HIS A 242 0.64 -16.74 -10.49
C HIS A 242 -0.76 -16.72 -9.87
N ASN A 243 -1.80 -16.72 -10.71
CA ASN A 243 -3.18 -16.56 -10.27
C ASN A 243 -4.19 -17.44 -11.03
N CYS A 244 -3.78 -18.03 -12.16
CA CYS A 244 -4.66 -18.78 -13.04
C CYS A 244 -3.87 -19.65 -14.02
N GLY A 245 -4.42 -20.79 -14.41
CA GLY A 245 -3.95 -21.65 -15.49
C GLY A 245 -4.67 -21.42 -16.82
N GLY A 246 -4.32 -22.23 -17.82
CA GLY A 246 -4.90 -22.08 -19.16
C GLY A 246 -4.39 -23.10 -20.17
N CYS A 247 -3.54 -24.03 -19.76
CA CYS A 247 -3.08 -25.13 -20.58
C CYS A 247 -4.20 -26.17 -20.71
N LYS A 248 -4.77 -26.29 -21.90
CA LYS A 248 -5.64 -27.41 -22.24
C LYS A 248 -4.77 -28.63 -22.50
N ALA A 249 -4.97 -29.68 -21.71
CA ALA A 249 -4.32 -30.96 -21.98
C ALA A 249 -4.62 -31.39 -23.44
N ALA A 250 -3.57 -31.83 -24.15
CA ALA A 250 -3.58 -32.27 -25.54
C ALA A 250 -3.76 -31.20 -26.66
N THR A 251 -3.67 -29.89 -26.39
CA THR A 251 -3.50 -28.90 -27.47
C THR A 251 -2.03 -28.49 -27.66
N THR A 252 -1.49 -28.68 -28.87
CA THR A 252 -0.15 -28.17 -29.26
C THR A 252 -0.09 -26.65 -29.40
N ALA A 253 -1.24 -25.98 -29.45
CA ALA A 253 -1.30 -24.55 -29.20
C ALA A 253 -1.03 -24.29 -27.72
N TYR A 254 0.02 -23.52 -27.43
CA TYR A 254 0.39 -23.11 -26.07
C TYR A 254 -0.75 -22.35 -25.38
N GLY A 255 -1.62 -23.07 -24.69
CA GLY A 255 -2.28 -22.51 -23.52
C GLY A 255 -1.18 -22.10 -22.54
N ALA A 256 -1.34 -20.95 -21.91
CA ALA A 256 -0.39 -20.44 -20.94
C ALA A 256 -0.96 -20.57 -19.54
N ASN A 257 -0.09 -20.79 -18.56
CA ASN A 257 -0.38 -20.40 -17.19
C ASN A 257 -0.19 -18.88 -17.07
N TYR A 258 -0.92 -18.22 -16.19
CA TYR A 258 -1.00 -16.77 -16.12
C TYR A 258 -0.57 -16.21 -14.76
N ALA A 259 0.02 -15.02 -14.82
CA ALA A 259 0.43 -14.27 -13.65
C ALA A 259 0.04 -12.80 -13.76
N ILE A 260 -0.48 -12.25 -12.65
CA ILE A 260 -0.71 -10.82 -12.50
C ILE A 260 0.64 -10.11 -12.58
N LYS A 261 0.73 -9.04 -13.36
CA LYS A 261 1.97 -8.26 -13.54
C LYS A 261 2.40 -7.67 -12.22
N MET A 262 3.63 -7.93 -11.80
CA MET A 262 4.12 -7.41 -10.51
C MET A 262 4.17 -5.88 -10.50
N THR A 263 4.36 -5.24 -11.66
CA THR A 263 4.27 -3.78 -11.82
C THR A 263 2.90 -3.20 -11.44
N TYR A 264 1.79 -3.91 -11.69
CA TYR A 264 0.47 -3.45 -11.27
C TYR A 264 0.29 -3.53 -9.75
N ILE A 265 0.82 -4.59 -9.13
CA ILE A 265 0.81 -4.77 -7.68
C ILE A 265 1.73 -3.72 -7.01
N ILE A 266 2.94 -3.48 -7.54
CA ILE A 266 3.85 -2.42 -7.07
C ILE A 266 3.16 -1.06 -7.16
N ASN A 267 2.56 -0.70 -8.30
CA ASN A 267 1.92 0.61 -8.47
C ASN A 267 0.75 0.86 -7.50
N LEU A 268 0.10 -0.21 -7.00
CA LEU A 268 -0.96 -0.11 -6.00
C LEU A 268 -0.43 -0.14 -4.55
N LEU A 269 0.68 -0.86 -4.29
CA LEU A 269 1.30 -0.98 -2.96
C LEU A 269 2.34 0.09 -2.66
N LEU A 270 2.90 0.75 -3.66
CA LEU A 270 3.68 1.97 -3.46
C LEU A 270 2.80 2.93 -2.67
N PRO A 271 3.29 3.50 -1.54
CA PRO A 271 2.57 4.56 -0.87
C PRO A 271 2.33 5.63 -1.91
N SER A 272 1.06 5.83 -2.28
CA SER A 272 0.74 6.92 -3.20
C SER A 272 1.21 8.18 -2.50
N LYS A 273 2.26 8.78 -3.05
CA LYS A 273 2.71 10.11 -2.64
C LYS A 273 1.64 11.16 -2.94
N CYS A 274 0.53 10.78 -3.56
CA CYS A 274 -0.68 11.54 -3.72
C CYS A 274 -1.83 10.93 -2.92
N SER A 275 -2.82 11.77 -2.60
CA SER A 275 -4.14 11.35 -2.15
C SER A 275 -4.81 10.38 -3.14
N LEU A 276 -5.93 9.79 -2.73
CA LEU A 276 -6.86 9.17 -3.68
C LEU A 276 -7.20 10.15 -4.81
N ILE A 277 -7.35 9.62 -6.03
CA ILE A 277 -7.72 10.40 -7.20
C ILE A 277 -9.19 10.81 -7.07
N GLU A 278 -9.42 12.11 -7.10
CA GLU A 278 -10.73 12.72 -7.12
C GLU A 278 -11.23 12.83 -8.56
N ASP A 279 -12.38 12.19 -8.81
CA ASP A 279 -13.07 12.25 -10.09
C ASP A 279 -13.80 13.58 -10.31
N ASN A 280 -13.94 13.95 -11.58
CA ASN A 280 -14.59 15.15 -12.08
C ASN A 280 -14.12 16.44 -11.40
N THR A 281 -12.83 16.51 -11.02
CA THR A 281 -12.26 17.57 -10.21
C THR A 281 -11.05 18.21 -10.90
N ASP A 282 -11.10 19.53 -11.03
CA ASP A 282 -10.00 20.41 -11.45
C ASP A 282 -9.63 21.35 -10.29
N TYR A 283 -8.41 21.86 -10.32
CA TYR A 283 -7.91 22.89 -9.42
C TYR A 283 -7.35 24.05 -10.25
N ALA A 284 -8.11 25.13 -10.35
CA ALA A 284 -7.82 26.20 -11.29
C ALA A 284 -6.49 26.91 -11.00
N GLY A 285 -5.68 27.10 -12.05
CA GLY A 285 -4.40 27.82 -12.03
C GLY A 285 -3.21 27.07 -11.41
N PHE A 286 -2.17 27.83 -11.07
CA PHE A 286 -0.93 27.39 -10.41
C PHE A 286 -0.06 26.36 -11.15
N ASP A 287 -0.30 26.16 -12.45
CA ASP A 287 0.47 25.26 -13.33
C ASP A 287 1.96 25.65 -13.37
N VAL A 288 2.82 24.66 -13.09
CA VAL A 288 4.30 24.77 -13.17
C VAL A 288 4.89 23.97 -14.32
N ALA A 289 4.21 22.90 -14.75
CA ALA A 289 4.63 22.05 -15.85
C ALA A 289 3.43 21.24 -16.39
N SER A 290 3.61 20.61 -17.54
CA SER A 290 2.65 19.62 -18.06
C SER A 290 3.37 18.45 -18.70
N THR A 291 2.88 17.24 -18.49
CA THR A 291 3.38 15.99 -19.08
C THR A 291 2.26 15.26 -19.82
N SER A 292 2.59 14.37 -20.77
CA SER A 292 1.60 13.52 -21.42
C SER A 292 1.60 12.13 -20.79
N ARG A 293 0.43 11.68 -20.34
CA ARG A 293 0.19 10.37 -19.72
C ARG A 293 -1.19 9.86 -20.08
N VAL A 294 -1.29 8.59 -20.47
CA VAL A 294 -2.56 7.95 -20.83
C VAL A 294 -3.46 7.76 -19.60
N ASN A 295 -2.89 7.53 -18.41
CA ASN A 295 -3.65 7.33 -17.17
C ASN A 295 -3.37 8.44 -16.15
N ALA A 296 -4.40 8.87 -15.43
CA ALA A 296 -4.26 9.87 -14.37
C ALA A 296 -3.36 9.40 -13.20
N ALA A 297 -3.26 8.09 -12.95
CA ALA A 297 -2.40 7.55 -11.89
C ALA A 297 -0.91 7.84 -12.13
N ASP A 298 -0.48 7.86 -13.41
CA ASP A 298 0.90 8.09 -13.80
C ASP A 298 1.36 9.53 -13.46
N CYS A 299 0.42 10.49 -13.37
CA CYS A 299 0.69 11.89 -13.04
C CYS A 299 1.23 12.10 -11.63
N CYS A 300 1.04 11.16 -10.70
CA CYS A 300 1.53 11.31 -9.33
C CYS A 300 3.06 11.30 -9.29
N ALA A 301 3.68 10.37 -10.04
CA ALA A 301 5.14 10.30 -10.18
C ALA A 301 5.70 11.53 -10.92
N ASP A 302 4.99 12.04 -11.92
CA ASP A 302 5.38 13.27 -12.62
C ASP A 302 5.37 14.49 -11.69
N CYS A 303 4.35 14.64 -10.83
CA CYS A 303 4.31 15.72 -9.85
C CYS A 303 5.41 15.57 -8.80
N ASP A 304 5.61 14.37 -8.24
CA ASP A 304 6.70 14.10 -7.28
C ASP A 304 8.10 14.40 -7.85
N GLY A 305 8.30 14.17 -9.15
CA GLY A 305 9.54 14.48 -9.86
C GLY A 305 9.78 15.96 -10.17
N ILE A 306 8.78 16.85 -10.01
CA ILE A 306 8.88 18.28 -10.33
C ILE A 306 9.02 19.11 -9.05
N PRO A 307 10.18 19.77 -8.81
CA PRO A 307 10.39 20.61 -7.64
C PRO A 307 9.30 21.68 -7.47
N GLY A 308 8.63 21.64 -6.32
CA GLY A 308 7.56 22.59 -5.98
C GLY A 308 6.16 22.22 -6.46
N CYS A 309 5.98 21.11 -7.20
CA CYS A 309 4.65 20.56 -7.44
C CYS A 309 4.00 20.09 -6.12
N LYS A 310 2.68 20.23 -6.00
CA LYS A 310 1.88 19.82 -4.83
C LYS A 310 0.61 19.06 -5.19
N LEU A 311 0.20 19.07 -6.46
CA LEU A 311 -0.92 18.28 -6.97
C LEU A 311 -0.83 18.20 -8.49
N PHE A 312 -1.52 17.22 -9.07
CA PHE A 312 -1.77 17.18 -10.50
C PHE A 312 -3.27 17.25 -10.81
N VAL A 313 -3.57 17.68 -12.03
CA VAL A 313 -4.88 17.55 -12.67
C VAL A 313 -4.68 16.90 -14.03
N TRP A 314 -5.27 15.73 -14.25
CA TRP A 314 -5.22 14.99 -15.51
C TRP A 314 -6.49 15.20 -16.33
N SER A 315 -6.33 15.40 -17.63
CA SER A 315 -7.43 15.59 -18.58
C SER A 315 -7.20 14.84 -19.89
N TYR A 316 -8.27 14.60 -20.65
CA TYR A 316 -8.25 13.97 -21.98
C TYR A 316 -7.54 14.80 -23.08
N PHE A 317 -7.03 15.99 -22.77
CA PHE A 317 -6.31 16.83 -23.72
C PHE A 317 -5.13 16.07 -24.33
N ASN A 318 -5.00 16.13 -25.67
CA ASN A 318 -4.01 15.38 -26.46
C ASN A 318 -3.94 13.87 -26.19
N GLY A 319 -5.05 13.24 -25.81
CA GLY A 319 -5.11 11.81 -25.47
C GLY A 319 -4.63 11.47 -24.05
N GLY A 320 -4.38 12.50 -23.23
CA GLY A 320 -3.97 12.37 -21.84
C GLY A 320 -2.85 13.35 -21.49
N THR A 321 -3.18 14.38 -20.70
CA THR A 321 -2.24 15.41 -20.22
C THR A 321 -2.39 15.60 -18.71
N CYS A 322 -1.28 15.51 -17.99
CA CYS A 322 -1.15 15.93 -16.59
C CYS A 322 -0.75 17.40 -16.54
N TRP A 323 -1.54 18.22 -15.86
CA TRP A 323 -1.26 19.60 -15.49
C TRP A 323 -0.71 19.59 -14.06
N LEU A 324 0.57 19.89 -13.91
CA LEU A 324 1.31 19.79 -12.64
C LEU A 324 1.31 21.16 -11.97
N LYS A 325 0.87 21.24 -10.71
CA LYS A 325 0.51 22.52 -10.05
C LYS A 325 1.28 22.72 -8.75
N SER A 326 1.70 23.96 -8.50
CA SER A 326 2.49 24.35 -7.31
C SER A 326 1.68 24.55 -6.03
N GLN A 327 0.36 24.76 -6.15
CA GLN A 327 -0.53 25.07 -5.05
C GLN A 327 -1.92 24.52 -5.33
N VAL A 328 -2.58 24.00 -4.30
CA VAL A 328 -3.98 23.57 -4.37
C VAL A 328 -4.85 24.81 -4.59
N GLY A 329 -5.30 25.00 -5.83
CA GLY A 329 -6.09 26.16 -6.25
C GLY A 329 -7.56 26.08 -5.85
N ILE A 330 -8.41 26.85 -6.53
CA ILE A 330 -9.86 26.74 -6.37
C ILE A 330 -10.31 25.41 -6.97
N LYS A 331 -10.95 24.56 -6.17
CA LYS A 331 -11.56 23.31 -6.62
C LYS A 331 -12.77 23.59 -7.51
N VAL A 332 -12.76 23.08 -8.73
CA VAL A 332 -13.82 23.23 -9.74
C VAL A 332 -14.30 21.85 -10.18
N THR A 333 -15.61 21.67 -10.30
CA THR A 333 -16.18 20.43 -10.85
C THR A 333 -16.09 20.45 -12.38
N SER A 334 -15.26 19.58 -12.94
CA SER A 334 -14.96 19.48 -14.37
C SER A 334 -15.10 18.03 -14.82
N VAL A 335 -16.16 17.71 -15.58
CA VAL A 335 -16.49 16.32 -15.96
C VAL A 335 -15.38 15.68 -16.80
N GLY A 336 -14.99 14.45 -16.45
CA GLY A 336 -13.84 13.75 -17.05
C GLY A 336 -12.48 14.19 -16.50
N VAL A 337 -12.49 15.23 -15.66
CA VAL A 337 -11.47 15.74 -14.75
C VAL A 337 -10.86 14.71 -13.79
N LYS A 338 -9.55 14.47 -13.62
CA LYS A 338 -9.04 13.63 -12.51
C LYS A 338 -7.89 14.30 -11.76
N SER A 339 -7.94 14.43 -10.44
CA SER A 339 -6.88 15.14 -9.69
C SER A 339 -6.47 14.43 -8.40
N ALA A 340 -5.21 14.58 -7.98
CA ALA A 340 -4.77 14.19 -6.64
C ALA A 340 -3.66 15.11 -6.10
N VAL A 341 -3.63 15.28 -4.78
CA VAL A 341 -2.71 16.17 -4.05
C VAL A 341 -1.55 15.36 -3.48
N LEU A 342 -0.30 15.83 -3.62
CA LEU A 342 0.88 15.17 -3.06
C LEU A 342 0.82 15.12 -1.52
N THR A 343 0.44 13.97 -0.98
CA THR A 343 0.66 13.56 0.41
C THR A 343 2.10 13.09 0.59
N SER A 344 2.96 13.97 1.13
CA SER A 344 4.25 13.54 1.67
C SER A 344 4.01 12.38 2.66
N PRO A 345 4.79 11.29 2.59
CA PRO A 345 4.52 10.13 3.43
C PRO A 345 4.57 10.52 4.90
N VAL A 346 3.51 10.19 5.64
CA VAL A 346 3.52 10.25 7.10
C VAL A 346 4.51 9.20 7.59
N THR A 347 5.76 9.59 7.78
CA THR A 347 6.69 8.82 8.58
C THR A 347 6.11 8.74 9.99
N THR A 348 5.64 7.56 10.37
CA THR A 348 5.26 7.19 11.73
C THR A 348 6.51 7.06 12.60
N SER A 349 7.25 8.16 12.76
CA SER A 349 8.12 8.34 13.92
C SER A 349 7.25 8.42 15.17
N PRO A 350 7.73 7.94 16.33
CA PRO A 350 7.06 8.18 17.61
C PRO A 350 6.78 9.69 17.81
N PRO A 351 5.76 10.07 18.60
CA PRO A 351 5.45 11.47 18.82
C PRO A 351 6.72 12.20 19.32
N PRO A 352 7.11 13.33 18.70
CA PRO A 352 8.22 14.12 19.20
C PRO A 352 7.95 14.50 20.66
N PRO A 353 8.97 14.50 21.54
CA PRO A 353 8.80 15.06 22.87
C PRO A 353 8.30 16.50 22.74
N THR A 354 7.30 16.84 23.55
CA THR A 354 6.49 18.05 23.44
C THR A 354 7.35 19.29 23.17
N PRO A 355 7.22 19.98 22.02
CA PRO A 355 7.87 21.26 21.86
C PRO A 355 7.30 22.23 22.89
N SER A 356 8.18 22.99 23.55
CA SER A 356 7.81 24.07 24.46
C SER A 356 6.77 25.01 23.81
N PRO A 357 5.85 25.60 24.59
CA PRO A 357 4.69 26.30 24.05
C PRO A 357 5.06 27.31 22.97
N SER A 358 4.42 27.18 21.80
CA SER A 358 4.63 28.07 20.68
C SER A 358 4.23 29.49 21.07
N LEU A 359 5.20 30.42 21.03
CA LEU A 359 5.01 31.79 21.48
C LEU A 359 3.85 32.53 20.76
N CYS A 360 3.57 32.20 19.50
CA CYS A 360 2.45 32.76 18.74
C CYS A 360 1.24 31.80 18.68
N LEU A 361 0.05 32.34 18.92
CA LEU A 361 -1.25 31.65 18.91
C LEU A 361 -1.78 31.43 17.47
N PRO A 362 -2.77 30.53 17.25
CA PRO A 362 -3.13 30.05 15.91
C PRO A 362 -3.64 31.15 14.97
N ALA A 363 -3.37 30.94 13.67
CA ALA A 363 -3.56 31.96 12.64
C ALA A 363 -4.97 31.95 12.05
N GLU A 364 -5.59 33.13 11.94
CA GLU A 364 -6.77 33.33 11.10
C GLU A 364 -6.33 33.57 9.64
N ALA A 365 -6.98 32.88 8.70
CA ALA A 365 -6.66 32.96 7.27
C ALA A 365 -7.76 33.68 6.49
N ASN A 366 -7.37 34.36 5.40
CA ASN A 366 -8.20 35.12 4.48
C ASN A 366 -8.88 36.37 5.07
N TYR A 367 -8.31 36.93 6.13
CA TYR A 367 -8.74 38.19 6.72
C TYR A 367 -7.58 39.16 6.88
N ASP A 368 -7.85 40.41 6.55
CA ASP A 368 -7.08 41.57 7.00
C ASP A 368 -7.86 42.27 8.13
N PHE A 369 -7.11 42.98 8.97
CA PHE A 369 -7.64 43.76 10.07
C PHE A 369 -7.12 45.20 9.94
N PRO A 370 -7.87 46.13 9.33
CA PRO A 370 -7.38 47.47 9.05
C PRO A 370 -7.04 48.29 10.31
N GLY A 371 -5.97 49.09 10.24
CA GLY A 371 -5.55 50.00 11.31
C GLY A 371 -4.67 49.35 12.38
N ASN A 372 -4.22 50.14 13.36
CA ASN A 372 -3.25 49.75 14.40
C ASN A 372 -1.86 49.31 13.89
N ASP A 373 -1.56 49.50 12.60
CA ASP A 373 -0.24 49.25 12.02
C ASP A 373 0.82 50.19 12.62
N ILE A 374 1.89 49.61 13.16
CA ILE A 374 3.02 50.32 13.76
C ILE A 374 4.30 50.22 12.92
N SER A 375 4.41 49.20 12.06
CA SER A 375 5.53 49.00 11.14
C SER A 375 5.19 47.92 10.10
N TYR A 376 6.03 47.73 9.08
CA TYR A 376 5.91 46.61 8.14
C TYR A 376 7.29 46.12 7.69
N VAL A 377 7.38 44.85 7.28
CA VAL A 377 8.60 44.24 6.71
C VAL A 377 8.23 43.37 5.52
N SER A 378 8.77 43.71 4.34
CA SER A 378 8.55 43.00 3.06
C SER A 378 9.58 41.88 2.81
N SER A 379 9.34 41.07 1.76
CA SER A 379 10.15 39.91 1.39
C SER A 379 10.31 38.86 2.50
N ARG A 380 9.23 38.59 3.25
CA ARG A 380 9.17 37.61 4.34
C ARG A 380 8.06 36.60 4.13
N GLN A 381 8.21 35.39 4.65
CA GLN A 381 7.14 34.40 4.70
C GLN A 381 6.35 34.55 6.02
N PHE A 382 5.08 34.15 6.03
CA PHE A 382 4.22 34.26 7.24
C PHE A 382 4.87 33.70 8.51
N LYS A 383 5.58 32.56 8.40
CA LYS A 383 6.30 31.93 9.53
C LYS A 383 7.36 32.83 10.18
N ASP A 384 7.91 33.79 9.43
CA ASP A 384 8.97 34.68 9.90
C ASP A 384 8.37 35.89 10.67
N CYS A 385 7.11 36.24 10.42
CA CYS A 385 6.46 37.43 10.98
C CYS A 385 6.32 37.38 12.51
N CYS A 386 6.13 36.19 13.10
CA CYS A 386 6.07 36.00 14.56
C CYS A 386 7.32 36.57 15.25
N ALA A 387 8.51 36.15 14.79
CA ALA A 387 9.78 36.60 15.36
C ALA A 387 10.02 38.10 15.11
N VAL A 388 9.59 38.64 13.96
CA VAL A 388 9.69 40.07 13.66
C VAL A 388 8.79 40.89 14.60
N CYS A 389 7.55 40.44 14.85
CA CYS A 389 6.63 41.10 15.77
C CYS A 389 7.14 41.04 17.23
N THR A 390 7.56 39.88 17.74
CA THR A 390 8.09 39.76 19.11
C THR A 390 9.32 40.64 19.37
N ASN A 391 10.15 40.89 18.35
CA ASN A 391 11.30 41.80 18.44
C ASN A 391 10.96 43.28 18.14
N THR A 392 9.70 43.61 17.86
CA THR A 392 9.24 44.98 17.59
C THR A 392 8.51 45.52 18.82
N PRO A 393 9.06 46.52 19.55
CA PRO A 393 8.42 47.09 20.73
C PRO A 393 6.98 47.53 20.46
N GLY A 394 6.05 47.08 21.30
CA GLY A 394 4.62 47.37 21.16
C GLY A 394 3.88 46.58 20.08
N CYS A 395 4.50 45.62 19.40
CA CYS A 395 3.79 44.69 18.50
C CYS A 395 3.14 43.55 19.32
N ASN A 396 1.83 43.38 19.15
CA ASN A 396 1.04 42.32 19.80
C ASN A 396 0.28 41.45 18.78
N PHE A 397 0.20 41.90 17.53
CA PHE A 397 -0.53 41.24 16.46
C PHE A 397 0.15 41.51 15.12
N TYR A 398 0.01 40.62 14.13
CA TYR A 398 0.51 40.85 12.78
C TYR A 398 -0.39 40.22 11.73
N VAL A 399 -0.45 40.86 10.56
CA VAL A 399 -1.10 40.34 9.35
C VAL A 399 -0.03 40.19 8.28
N TRP A 400 0.03 39.04 7.63
CA TRP A 400 0.85 38.83 6.44
C TRP A 400 0.01 38.85 5.18
N THR A 401 0.55 39.43 4.13
CA THR A 401 -0.03 39.50 2.78
C THR A 401 1.03 39.12 1.76
N ASP A 402 0.63 38.74 0.54
CA ASP A 402 1.53 38.43 -0.58
C ASP A 402 2.19 39.69 -1.20
N TYR A 403 1.73 40.89 -0.84
CA TYR A 403 2.29 42.18 -1.24
C TYR A 403 3.82 42.23 -1.11
N ASN A 404 4.51 42.76 -2.14
CA ASN A 404 5.97 42.86 -2.22
C ASN A 404 6.72 41.55 -1.86
N SER A 405 6.29 40.44 -2.48
CA SER A 405 6.83 39.09 -2.28
C SER A 405 6.71 38.59 -0.84
N GLY A 406 5.63 38.99 -0.16
CA GLY A 406 5.33 38.66 1.23
C GLY A 406 5.67 39.80 2.20
N THR A 407 4.65 40.48 2.74
CA THR A 407 4.82 41.58 3.70
C THR A 407 4.13 41.25 5.02
N CYS A 408 4.89 41.32 6.12
CA CYS A 408 4.40 41.31 7.49
C CYS A 408 4.02 42.73 7.90
N TRP A 409 2.73 43.01 8.06
CA TRP A 409 2.19 44.21 8.71
C TRP A 409 2.17 43.99 10.22
N LEU A 410 2.93 44.79 10.96
CA LEU A 410 3.14 44.67 12.40
C LEU A 410 2.21 45.64 13.12
N LYS A 411 1.44 45.15 14.09
CA LYS A 411 0.26 45.85 14.60
C LYS A 411 0.26 45.87 16.14
N SER A 412 -0.11 47.01 16.71
CA SER A 412 -0.17 47.16 18.17
C SER A 412 -1.32 46.41 18.82
N ASN A 413 -2.39 46.14 18.07
CA ASN A 413 -3.54 45.31 18.46
C ASN A 413 -4.21 44.74 17.21
N GLN A 414 -5.10 43.75 17.38
CA GLN A 414 -5.87 43.17 16.27
C GLN A 414 -6.77 44.21 15.57
N GLY A 415 -7.40 45.12 16.31
CA GLY A 415 -8.45 46.00 15.77
C GLY A 415 -9.84 45.34 15.80
N SER A 416 -10.89 46.14 15.71
CA SER A 416 -12.30 45.68 15.73
C SER A 416 -12.79 45.19 14.38
N ASP A 417 -12.25 45.76 13.30
CA ASP A 417 -12.79 45.63 11.96
C ASP A 417 -12.07 44.50 11.24
N LYS A 418 -12.84 43.54 10.74
CA LYS A 418 -12.36 42.32 10.10
C LYS A 418 -12.84 42.29 8.65
N VAL A 419 -11.92 42.43 7.71
CA VAL A 419 -12.21 42.53 6.27
C VAL A 419 -11.72 41.27 5.57
N LEU A 420 -12.54 40.72 4.67
CA LEU A 420 -12.15 39.58 3.83
C LEU A 420 -11.01 40.01 2.90
N SER A 421 -9.88 39.31 3.01
CA SER A 421 -8.66 39.55 2.22
C SER A 421 -8.00 38.22 1.92
N PHE A 422 -8.34 37.62 0.77
CA PHE A 422 -7.90 36.29 0.36
C PHE A 422 -6.36 36.21 0.27
N GLY A 423 -5.79 35.13 0.80
CA GLY A 423 -4.33 34.95 0.89
C GLY A 423 -3.68 35.58 2.14
N SER A 424 -4.37 36.50 2.82
CA SER A 424 -3.88 37.10 4.07
C SER A 424 -3.87 36.10 5.22
N ARG A 425 -2.93 36.24 6.15
CA ARG A 425 -2.79 35.39 7.34
C ARG A 425 -2.45 36.24 8.56
N ALA A 426 -3.27 36.18 9.60
CA ALA A 426 -3.13 37.00 10.79
C ALA A 426 -2.93 36.16 12.05
N ALA A 427 -2.12 36.64 13.00
CA ALA A 427 -1.90 35.96 14.28
C ALA A 427 -1.44 36.91 15.39
N PHE A 428 -1.65 36.48 16.63
CA PHE A 428 -1.12 37.15 17.82
C PHE A 428 0.35 36.81 18.04
N ALA A 429 1.12 37.81 18.45
CA ALA A 429 2.43 37.64 19.04
C ALA A 429 2.35 37.88 20.56
N PRO A 430 3.19 37.22 21.37
CA PRO A 430 3.29 37.58 22.77
C PRO A 430 3.91 38.97 22.82
N GLY A 431 3.21 39.89 23.48
CA GLY A 431 3.47 41.32 23.33
C GLY A 431 4.91 41.69 23.67
N GLY A 432 5.52 42.51 22.81
CA GLY A 432 6.86 43.09 22.99
C GLY A 432 6.89 44.12 24.13
N GLY A 433 6.60 43.68 25.35
CA GLY A 433 6.39 44.48 26.55
C GLY A 433 6.60 43.65 27.82
N VAL A 434 7.85 43.27 28.09
CA VAL A 434 8.23 42.75 29.41
C VAL A 434 8.21 43.92 30.40
N ALA A 435 7.04 44.19 30.98
CA ALA A 435 7.00 44.85 32.27
C ALA A 435 7.63 43.88 33.28
N SER A 436 8.79 44.26 33.84
CA SER A 436 9.52 43.43 34.78
C SER A 436 8.67 43.13 36.02
N THR A 437 8.36 41.86 36.25
CA THR A 437 7.67 41.40 37.48
C THR A 437 8.58 41.43 38.72
N CYS A 438 9.86 41.77 38.54
CA CYS A 438 10.81 42.01 39.63
C CYS A 438 10.94 43.51 39.87
N SER A 439 10.83 43.92 41.14
CA SER A 439 11.34 45.21 41.60
C SER A 439 12.86 45.30 41.42
N PRO A 440 13.45 46.51 41.40
CA PRO A 440 14.90 46.68 41.45
C PRO A 440 15.51 45.97 42.66
N VAL A 441 16.72 45.43 42.52
CA VAL A 441 17.48 44.84 43.64
C VAL A 441 17.86 45.94 44.62
N GLU A 442 17.43 45.81 45.88
CA GLU A 442 17.86 46.71 46.95
C GLU A 442 19.25 46.31 47.47
N VAL A 443 20.21 47.24 47.39
CA VAL A 443 21.60 46.97 47.76
C VAL A 443 21.79 47.15 49.27
N ASN A 444 22.34 46.13 49.92
CA ASN A 444 22.48 46.01 51.38
C ASN A 444 21.17 45.79 52.17
N THR A 445 20.09 45.37 51.51
CA THR A 445 18.86 44.89 52.20
C THR A 445 18.88 43.37 52.30
N ASP A 446 18.58 42.86 53.50
CA ASP A 446 18.29 41.44 53.77
C ASP A 446 16.83 41.32 54.23
N TYR A 447 16.13 40.27 53.78
CA TYR A 447 14.70 40.07 54.02
C TYR A 447 14.49 38.80 54.86
N ALA A 448 14.27 38.97 56.16
CA ALA A 448 14.05 37.84 57.07
C ALA A 448 12.80 37.02 56.70
N GLY A 449 12.99 35.70 56.52
CA GLY A 449 11.94 34.74 56.17
C GLY A 449 12.42 33.29 56.35
N GLU A 450 11.61 32.33 55.90
CA GLU A 450 11.99 30.91 55.88
C GLU A 450 12.82 30.60 54.62
N ASP A 451 14.12 30.37 54.79
CA ASP A 451 15.03 30.05 53.69
C ASP A 451 14.71 28.68 53.06
N ILE A 452 14.24 28.69 51.81
CA ILE A 452 13.80 27.47 51.12
C ILE A 452 14.99 26.61 50.67
N ALA A 453 16.13 27.24 50.34
CA ALA A 453 17.42 26.58 50.11
C ALA A 453 18.56 27.61 50.15
N GLY A 454 19.65 27.29 50.84
CA GLY A 454 20.93 28.02 50.71
C GLY A 454 21.73 27.50 49.52
N VAL A 455 22.19 28.40 48.66
CA VAL A 455 23.09 28.08 47.53
C VAL A 455 24.49 28.59 47.88
N ALA A 456 25.49 27.70 47.83
CA ALA A 456 26.90 27.99 48.14
C ALA A 456 27.72 28.25 46.86
#